data_AF-F2J3J8-F1
#
_entry.id   AF-F2J3J8-F1
#
_cell.length_a   1.000
_cell.length_b   1.000
_cell.length_c   1.000
_cell.angle_alpha   90.00
_cell.angle_beta   90.00
_cell.angle_gamma   90.00
#
_symmetry.space_group_name_H-M   'P 1'
#
loop_
_entity.id
_entity.type
_entity.pdbx_description
1 polymer ?
#
loop_
_entity_poly.entity_id
_entity_poly.type
_entity_poly.pdbx_seq_one_letter_code
_entity_poly.pdbx_strand_id
1 'polypeptide(L)'
;MARFDMQSADMAIMGEQPATAEILFQLGLDSACGRSGRTDLVAAHKWFNLAAMKGSREAVLYRKEVSGEMSAAEIAEAQRSAREWLSLH
;
A
#
# COMPACT_ATOMS: atom_id res chain seq x y z
N MET A 1 -9.86 13.75 -18.17
CA MET A 1 -8.54 13.43 -17.59
C MET A 1 -8.76 12.60 -16.33
N ALA A 2 -8.27 11.36 -16.37
CA ALA A 2 -8.70 10.25 -15.51
C ALA A 2 -8.26 10.40 -14.05
N ARG A 3 -9.24 10.38 -13.13
CA ARG A 3 -9.06 10.09 -11.69
C ARG A 3 -9.35 8.61 -11.38
N PHE A 4 -9.04 7.74 -12.34
CA PHE A 4 -9.24 6.29 -12.23
C PHE A 4 -7.86 5.64 -12.12
N ASP A 5 -7.41 5.33 -10.90
CA ASP A 5 -6.56 4.15 -10.60
C ASP A 5 -6.29 3.93 -9.09
N MET A 6 -7.09 4.51 -8.17
CA MET A 6 -6.92 4.27 -6.73
C MET A 6 -8.00 3.32 -6.15
N GLN A 7 -9.00 2.94 -6.96
CA GLN A 7 -10.11 2.04 -6.60
C GLN A 7 -9.90 0.59 -7.07
N SER A 8 -8.95 0.35 -7.97
CA SER A 8 -8.66 -0.96 -8.56
C SER A 8 -7.97 -1.92 -7.57
N ALA A 9 -7.18 -1.40 -6.64
CA ALA A 9 -6.50 -2.21 -5.62
C ALA A 9 -7.44 -2.71 -4.52
N ASP A 10 -8.48 -1.93 -4.13
CA ASP A 10 -9.52 -2.40 -3.20
C ASP A 10 -10.38 -3.51 -3.83
N MET A 11 -10.64 -3.42 -5.14
CA MET A 11 -11.39 -4.44 -5.89
C MET A 11 -10.63 -5.78 -6.06
N ALA A 12 -9.32 -5.83 -5.78
CA ALA A 12 -8.51 -7.05 -5.89
C ALA A 12 -8.50 -7.90 -4.60
N ILE A 13 -9.09 -7.42 -3.50
CA ILE A 13 -9.45 -8.28 -2.36
C ILE A 13 -10.75 -9.02 -2.74
N MET A 14 -10.70 -9.75 -3.86
CA MET A 14 -11.82 -10.55 -4.37
C MET A 14 -12.03 -11.77 -3.49
N GLY A 15 -13.17 -11.80 -2.81
CA GLY A 15 -13.84 -13.02 -2.33
C GLY A 15 -13.54 -13.37 -0.88
N GLU A 16 -14.34 -12.83 0.05
CA GLU A 16 -14.56 -13.31 1.44
C GLU A 16 -13.33 -13.60 2.34
N GLN A 17 -12.11 -13.45 1.85
CA GLN A 17 -10.90 -13.75 2.58
C GLN A 17 -10.36 -12.48 3.24
N PRO A 18 -10.02 -12.53 4.53
CA PRO A 18 -9.43 -11.40 5.23
C PRO A 18 -8.12 -11.03 4.54
N ALA A 19 -7.89 -9.73 4.31
CA ALA A 19 -6.63 -9.24 3.77
C ALA A 19 -5.47 -9.68 4.68
N THR A 20 -4.71 -10.67 4.23
CA THR A 20 -3.57 -11.23 4.97
C THR A 20 -2.36 -10.31 4.84
N ALA A 21 -1.37 -10.49 5.72
CA ALA A 21 -0.12 -9.75 5.64
C ALA A 21 0.58 -9.96 4.27
N GLU A 22 0.45 -11.15 3.68
CA GLU A 22 1.03 -11.51 2.38
C GLU A 22 0.33 -10.79 1.22
N ILE A 23 -1.01 -10.78 1.18
CA ILE A 23 -1.77 -10.07 0.14
C ILE A 23 -1.43 -8.58 0.14
N LEU A 24 -1.43 -7.98 1.33
CA LEU A 24 -1.08 -6.57 1.49
C LEU A 24 0.38 -6.30 1.09
N PHE A 25 1.29 -7.21 1.41
CA PHE A 25 2.68 -7.08 0.99
C PHE A 25 2.82 -7.10 -0.54
N GLN A 26 2.11 -8.01 -1.21
CA GLN A 26 2.12 -8.09 -2.68
C GLN A 26 1.53 -6.84 -3.34
N LEU A 27 0.45 -6.27 -2.78
CA LEU A 27 -0.08 -4.98 -3.25
C LEU A 27 0.94 -3.85 -3.13
N GLY A 28 1.76 -3.87 -2.08
CA GLY A 28 2.87 -2.93 -1.90
C GLY A 28 3.92 -3.06 -3.00
N LEU A 29 4.32 -4.31 -3.32
CA LEU A 29 5.27 -4.60 -4.40
C LEU A 29 4.73 -4.17 -5.76
N ASP A 30 3.47 -4.48 -6.07
CA ASP A 30 2.83 -4.10 -7.34
C ASP A 30 2.80 -2.57 -7.52
N SER A 31 2.54 -1.84 -6.43
CA SER A 31 2.53 -0.38 -6.41
C SER A 31 3.94 0.20 -6.58
N ALA A 32 4.95 -0.42 -5.98
CA ALA A 32 6.35 -0.03 -6.08
C ALA A 32 6.97 -0.36 -7.44
N CYS A 33 6.52 -1.43 -8.11
CA CYS A 33 7.02 -1.82 -9.43
C CYS A 33 6.37 -1.02 -10.58
N GLY A 34 5.15 -0.53 -10.40
CA GLY A 34 4.43 0.30 -11.38
C GLY A 34 4.13 -0.43 -12.70
N ARG A 35 2.89 -0.86 -12.92
CA ARG A 35 2.49 -1.59 -14.15
C ARG A 35 2.62 -0.80 -15.47
N SER A 36 2.99 0.48 -15.44
CA SER A 36 3.16 1.32 -16.64
C SER A 36 4.22 2.42 -16.47
N GLY A 37 5.32 2.11 -15.78
CA GLY A 37 6.49 3.00 -15.68
C GLY A 37 6.34 4.18 -14.72
N ARG A 38 5.27 4.23 -13.93
CA ARG A 38 5.13 5.15 -12.80
C ARG A 38 4.88 4.34 -11.53
N THR A 39 5.84 4.42 -10.63
CA THR A 39 5.78 3.83 -9.29
C THR A 39 4.91 4.71 -8.41
N ASP A 40 4.02 4.12 -7.62
CA ASP A 40 3.23 4.84 -6.62
C ASP A 40 3.78 4.50 -5.23
N LEU A 41 4.72 5.32 -4.76
CA LEU A 41 5.37 5.14 -3.46
C LEU A 41 4.39 5.38 -2.30
N VAL A 42 3.36 6.21 -2.50
CA VAL A 42 2.32 6.47 -1.48
C VAL A 42 1.48 5.21 -1.27
N ALA A 43 1.01 4.60 -2.36
CA ALA A 43 0.29 3.33 -2.31
C ALA A 43 1.18 2.20 -1.78
N ALA A 44 2.43 2.10 -2.23
CA ALA A 44 3.38 1.10 -1.75
C ALA A 44 3.59 1.19 -0.23
N HIS A 45 3.88 2.40 0.27
CA HIS A 45 4.06 2.63 1.70
C HIS A 45 2.79 2.30 2.51
N LYS A 46 1.60 2.66 2.01
CA LYS A 46 0.31 2.30 2.64
C LYS A 46 0.22 0.79 2.82
N TRP A 47 0.44 0.02 1.76
CA TRP A 47 0.27 -1.43 1.78
C TRP A 47 1.31 -2.13 2.64
N PHE A 48 2.57 -1.69 2.58
CA PHE A 48 3.61 -2.21 3.49
C PHE A 48 3.32 -1.86 4.95
N ASN A 49 2.76 -0.70 5.24
CA ASN A 49 2.36 -0.36 6.61
C ASN A 49 1.26 -1.29 7.14
N LEU A 50 0.24 -1.58 6.33
CA LEU A 50 -0.84 -2.49 6.71
C LEU A 50 -0.35 -3.93 6.85
N ALA A 51 0.51 -4.39 5.95
CA ALA A 51 1.14 -5.71 6.02
C ALA A 51 2.02 -5.86 7.27
N ALA A 52 2.80 -4.82 7.61
CA ALA A 52 3.62 -4.78 8.81
C ALA A 52 2.77 -4.86 10.09
N MET A 53 1.64 -4.15 10.14
CA MET A 53 0.69 -4.22 11.26
C MET A 53 0.09 -5.62 11.45
N LYS A 54 0.01 -6.42 10.38
CA LYS A 54 -0.42 -7.82 10.41
C LYS A 54 0.72 -8.82 10.65
N GLY A 55 1.94 -8.35 10.90
CA GLY A 55 3.08 -9.18 11.30
C GLY A 55 4.09 -9.51 10.20
N SER A 56 3.96 -8.95 8.99
CA SER A 56 4.99 -9.13 7.95
C SER A 56 6.27 -8.36 8.31
N ARG A 57 7.35 -9.10 8.59
CA ARG A 57 8.68 -8.52 8.87
C ARG A 57 9.30 -7.91 7.62
N GLU A 58 9.08 -8.51 6.46
CA GLU A 58 9.54 -7.99 5.17
C GLU A 58 8.88 -6.64 4.88
N ALA A 59 7.58 -6.52 5.15
CA ALA A 59 6.87 -5.25 4.96
C ALA A 59 7.44 -4.11 5.82
N VAL A 60 7.98 -4.40 7.02
CA VAL A 60 8.66 -3.37 7.84
C VAL A 60 9.90 -2.83 7.13
N LEU A 61 10.67 -3.70 6.48
CA LEU A 61 11.88 -3.34 5.74
C LEU A 61 11.52 -2.51 4.51
N TYR A 62 10.62 -3.02 3.67
CA TYR A 62 10.18 -2.33 2.45
C TYR A 62 9.52 -0.98 2.73
N ARG A 63 8.69 -0.88 3.80
CA ARG A 63 8.12 0.41 4.23
C ARG A 63 9.21 1.43 4.54
N LYS A 64 10.29 1.00 5.20
CA LYS A 64 11.41 1.89 5.57
C LYS A 64 12.18 2.32 4.33
N GLU A 65 12.45 1.41 3.40
CA GLU A 65 13.13 1.71 2.14
C GLU A 65 12.34 2.74 1.33
N VAL A 66 11.07 2.46 1.07
CA VAL A 66 10.19 3.37 0.32
C VAL A 66 10.04 4.72 1.00
N SER A 67 9.94 4.77 2.33
CA SER A 67 9.87 6.05 3.06
C SER A 67 11.11 6.93 2.90
N GLY A 68 12.27 6.35 2.56
CA GLY A 68 13.49 7.10 2.27
C GLY A 68 13.45 7.87 0.95
N GLU A 69 12.56 7.49 0.04
CA GLU A 69 12.37 8.13 -1.27
C GLU A 69 11.16 9.10 -1.29
N MET A 70 10.42 9.18 -0.20
CA MET A 70 9.20 9.99 -0.09
C MET A 70 9.44 11.30 0.65
N SER A 71 8.69 12.33 0.27
CA SER A 71 8.55 13.54 1.07
C SER A 71 7.72 13.30 2.34
N ALA A 72 7.88 14.18 3.32
CA ALA A 72 7.05 14.14 4.53
C ALA A 72 5.54 14.24 4.23
N ALA A 73 5.16 14.97 3.18
CA ALA A 73 3.78 15.09 2.74
C ALA A 73 3.23 13.77 2.18
N GLU A 74 4.01 13.07 1.37
CA GLU A 74 3.65 11.76 0.82
C GLU A 74 3.57 10.69 1.91
N ILE A 75 4.46 10.72 2.91
CA ILE A 75 4.39 9.81 4.07
C ILE A 75 3.10 10.07 4.86
N ALA A 76 2.77 11.34 5.11
CA ALA A 76 1.54 11.70 5.81
C ALA A 76 0.29 11.25 5.04
N GLU A 77 0.32 11.35 3.70
CA GLU A 77 -0.73 10.83 2.82
C GLU A 77 -0.89 9.32 2.96
N ALA A 78 0.19 8.57 2.77
CA ALA A 78 0.17 7.10 2.85
C ALA A 78 -0.35 6.60 4.20
N GLN A 79 0.05 7.25 5.29
CA GLN A 79 -0.44 6.93 6.63
C GLN A 79 -1.92 7.26 6.83
N ARG A 80 -2.42 8.35 6.24
CA ARG A 80 -3.85 8.69 6.29
C ARG A 80 -4.67 7.67 5.51
N SER A 81 -4.28 7.35 4.29
CA SER A 81 -4.96 6.35 3.47
C SER A 81 -4.93 4.95 4.12
N ALA A 82 -3.86 4.61 4.85
CA ALA A 82 -3.80 3.37 5.63
C ALA A 82 -4.82 3.36 6.79
N ARG A 83 -4.94 4.46 7.53
CA ARG A 83 -5.94 4.60 8.60
C ARG A 83 -7.37 4.56 8.07
N GLU A 84 -7.63 5.23 6.96
CA GLU A 84 -8.94 5.21 6.29
C GLU A 84 -9.31 3.78 5.87
N TRP A 85 -8.35 3.03 5.31
CA TRP A 85 -8.58 1.65 4.93
C TRP A 85 -8.95 0.75 6.13
N LEU A 86 -8.26 0.91 7.28
CA LEU A 86 -8.57 0.21 8.53
C LEU A 86 -9.90 0.65 9.17
N SER A 87 -10.41 1.83 8.84
CA SER A 87 -11.74 2.27 9.30
C SER A 87 -12.86 1.64 8.48
N LEU A 88 -12.56 1.19 7.26
CA LEU A 88 -13.53 0.63 6.32
C LEU A 88 -13.56 -0.91 6.34
N HIS A 89 -12.54 -1.55 6.91
CA HIS A 89 -12.33 -3.02 6.92
C HIS A 89 -11.91 -3.50 8.31
#